data_AF-A0A2D4G6F9-F1
#
_entry.id   AF-A0A2D4G6F9-F1
#
_cell.length_a   1.000
_cell.length_b   1.000
_cell.length_c   1.000
_cell.angle_alpha   90.00
_cell.angle_beta   90.00
_cell.angle_gamma   90.00
#
_symmetry.space_group_name_H-M   'P 1'
#
loop_
_entity.id
_entity.type
_entity.pdbx_description
1 polymer ?
#
loop_
_entity_poly.entity_id
_entity_poly.type
_entity_poly.pdbx_seq_one_letter_code
_entity_poly.pdbx_strand_id
1 'polypeptide(L)'
;APLPFVIITLGSAGTTCRSPSCNNSSTKDYCYSARIRSTVLQGLPFGGVPTVLALDFMCFLALLFVFSILRKVAWDYGRLALVTDADRKRRWQQEQKEREYVASALHSDSHDRYERLTSVSSSVDFDQRDNGFCSWLTAIFRIKDDEIRDKCGADAVHYLSFQRHIIGLLVAIGVLSVGIVLPVNFSGDLLENNPYSFGRTTIANLNSGNNLLWLHTTFAFLYLLLTVYSMRRHTSKMRYKEDDLVKRTLFINGISKYAESEKIKKHFEEAYANCTVLEARPCYDVARLMFLDAERKKAERGKIYFTNLQTKENTPSMINPKPCGHLCCCA
;
A
#
# COMPACT_ATOMS: atom_id res chain seq x y z
N ALA A 1 25.78 -18.11 -1.36
CA ALA A 1 25.15 -18.56 -2.62
C ALA A 1 24.29 -17.42 -3.16
N PRO A 2 24.78 -16.66 -4.14
CA PRO A 2 24.06 -15.52 -4.70
C PRO A 2 23.07 -15.99 -5.79
N LEU A 3 21.85 -15.46 -5.73
CA LEU A 3 20.77 -15.69 -6.69
C LEU A 3 21.13 -15.07 -8.07
N PRO A 4 20.72 -15.68 -9.20
CA PRO A 4 21.04 -15.17 -10.51
C PRO A 4 20.12 -14.01 -10.89
N PHE A 5 20.71 -12.85 -11.19
CA PHE A 5 20.02 -11.76 -11.88
C PHE A 5 19.83 -12.16 -13.36
N VAL A 6 18.59 -12.33 -13.78
CA VAL A 6 18.23 -12.49 -15.19
C VAL A 6 18.25 -11.11 -15.85
N ILE A 7 19.32 -10.81 -16.58
CA ILE A 7 19.37 -9.66 -17.50
C ILE A 7 18.76 -10.13 -18.81
N ILE A 8 17.55 -9.69 -19.12
CA ILE A 8 16.95 -9.89 -20.44
C ILE A 8 17.58 -8.87 -21.39
N THR A 9 18.61 -9.26 -22.12
CA THR A 9 19.05 -8.53 -23.32
C THR A 9 18.13 -8.88 -24.47
N LEU A 10 17.22 -7.97 -24.85
CA LEU A 10 16.54 -8.05 -26.15
C LEU A 10 17.55 -7.63 -27.23
N GLY A 11 18.39 -8.58 -27.65
CA GLY A 11 19.14 -8.45 -28.89
C GLY A 11 18.18 -8.65 -30.05
N SER A 12 17.84 -7.57 -30.76
CA SER A 12 17.20 -7.71 -32.07
C SER A 12 18.24 -8.26 -33.03
N ALA A 13 18.16 -9.56 -33.33
CA ALA A 13 18.95 -10.19 -34.37
C ALA A 13 18.62 -9.48 -35.69
N GLY A 14 19.57 -8.70 -36.20
CA GLY A 14 19.48 -8.11 -37.52
C GLY A 14 19.42 -9.21 -38.57
N THR A 15 18.26 -9.39 -39.18
CA THR A 15 18.13 -10.24 -40.36
C THR A 15 18.85 -9.56 -41.52
N THR A 16 20.02 -10.06 -41.91
CA THR A 16 20.74 -9.60 -43.09
C THR A 16 19.96 -9.96 -44.36
N CYS A 17 19.44 -8.96 -45.06
CA CYS A 17 18.84 -9.10 -46.38
C CYS A 17 19.93 -9.41 -47.41
N ARG A 18 20.02 -10.65 -47.91
CA ARG A 18 20.77 -10.99 -49.12
C ARG A 18 19.82 -11.01 -50.32
N SER A 19 19.64 -9.88 -50.99
CA SER A 19 19.16 -9.79 -52.38
C SER A 19 19.47 -8.41 -52.98
N PRO A 20 19.87 -8.32 -54.27
CA PRO A 20 20.51 -7.13 -54.85
C PRO A 20 19.49 -6.13 -55.44
N SER A 21 18.45 -5.77 -54.69
CA SER A 21 17.49 -4.75 -55.13
C SER A 21 16.77 -4.13 -53.92
N CYS A 22 17.43 -3.23 -53.22
CA CYS A 22 16.77 -2.33 -52.27
C CYS A 22 17.04 -0.89 -52.69
N ASN A 23 16.01 -0.26 -53.28
CA ASN A 23 15.95 1.19 -53.44
C ASN A 23 15.98 1.86 -52.06
N ASN A 24 16.84 2.86 -51.89
CA ASN A 24 17.05 3.59 -50.63
C ASN A 24 15.84 4.39 -50.11
N SER A 25 14.73 4.47 -50.85
CA SER A 25 13.52 5.18 -50.42
C SER A 25 12.58 4.32 -49.58
N SER A 26 12.55 2.99 -49.75
CA SER A 26 11.57 2.10 -49.11
C SER A 26 11.98 1.62 -47.71
N THR A 27 13.22 1.87 -47.29
CA THR A 27 13.73 1.51 -45.96
C THR A 27 13.36 2.51 -44.87
N LYS A 28 13.21 3.81 -45.20
CA LYS A 28 12.75 4.81 -44.24
C LYS A 28 11.30 4.57 -43.82
N ASP A 29 10.43 4.24 -44.77
CA ASP A 29 9.02 3.99 -44.50
C ASP A 29 8.81 2.74 -43.62
N TYR A 30 9.67 1.73 -43.75
CA TYR A 30 9.61 0.52 -42.92
C TYR A 30 10.04 0.74 -41.46
N CYS A 31 10.98 1.67 -41.20
CA CYS A 31 11.42 2.00 -39.84
C CYS A 31 10.42 2.89 -39.09
N TYR A 32 9.68 3.75 -39.79
CA TYR A 32 8.64 4.60 -39.19
C TYR A 32 7.26 3.95 -39.17
N SER A 33 7.00 2.94 -40.02
CA SER A 33 5.78 2.13 -39.99
C SER A 33 5.87 0.99 -38.97
N ALA A 34 6.30 1.30 -37.74
CA ALA A 34 6.16 0.39 -36.61
C ALA A 34 4.66 0.10 -36.42
N ARG A 35 4.26 -1.02 -37.00
CA ARG A 35 2.94 -1.65 -36.96
C ARG A 35 2.36 -1.58 -35.54
N ILE A 36 1.53 -0.57 -35.29
CA ILE A 36 0.68 -0.48 -34.09
C ILE A 36 -0.37 -1.58 -34.22
N ARG A 37 -0.06 -2.77 -33.71
CA ARG A 37 -1.04 -3.84 -33.50
C ARG A 37 -1.20 -4.03 -32.00
N SER A 38 -2.45 -3.99 -31.55
CA SER A 38 -2.98 -4.30 -30.21
C SER A 38 -3.31 -3.10 -29.30
N THR A 39 -4.24 -2.24 -29.71
CA THR A 39 -5.11 -1.53 -28.75
C THR A 39 -6.56 -1.65 -29.22
N VAL A 40 -7.48 -1.86 -28.28
CA VAL A 40 -8.91 -2.22 -28.50
C VAL A 40 -9.71 -1.13 -29.23
N LEU A 41 -9.11 0.03 -29.50
CA LEU A 41 -9.70 1.18 -30.18
C LEU A 41 -8.94 1.49 -31.49
N GLN A 42 -9.09 0.63 -32.49
CA GLN A 42 -8.51 0.87 -33.82
C GLN A 42 -9.24 2.01 -34.55
N GLY A 43 -8.48 2.95 -35.12
CA GLY A 43 -8.98 3.99 -36.04
C GLY A 43 -9.17 5.39 -35.45
N LEU A 44 -8.90 5.59 -34.15
CA LEU A 44 -9.00 6.92 -33.55
C LEU A 44 -7.70 7.73 -33.74
N PRO A 45 -7.80 9.04 -34.06
CA PRO A 45 -6.65 9.94 -34.05
C PRO A 45 -5.96 9.94 -32.67
N PHE A 46 -4.64 10.16 -32.62
CA PHE A 46 -3.80 10.07 -31.41
C PHE A 46 -3.63 8.67 -30.77
N GLY A 47 -3.84 7.57 -31.53
CA GLY A 47 -3.67 6.22 -30.99
C GLY A 47 -4.62 5.88 -29.83
N GLY A 48 -5.70 6.67 -29.68
CA GLY A 48 -6.67 6.56 -28.61
C GLY A 48 -6.24 7.13 -27.26
N VAL A 49 -5.05 7.73 -27.12
CA VAL A 49 -4.55 8.21 -25.80
C VAL A 49 -5.50 9.21 -25.12
N PRO A 50 -5.97 10.29 -25.79
CA PRO A 50 -6.93 11.22 -25.18
C PRO A 50 -8.27 10.54 -24.86
N THR A 51 -8.71 9.61 -25.70
CA THR A 51 -9.95 8.86 -25.52
C THR A 51 -9.87 7.92 -24.31
N VAL A 52 -8.76 7.18 -24.17
CA VAL A 52 -8.51 6.29 -23.03
C VAL A 52 -8.40 7.10 -21.74
N LEU A 53 -7.64 8.21 -21.75
CA LEU A 53 -7.54 9.09 -20.60
C LEU A 53 -8.91 9.65 -20.17
N ALA A 54 -9.75 10.04 -21.13
CA ALA A 54 -11.10 10.50 -20.85
C ALA A 54 -11.97 9.38 -20.26
N LEU A 55 -11.91 8.16 -20.80
CA LEU A 55 -12.63 7.00 -20.26
C LEU A 55 -12.17 6.64 -18.85
N ASP A 56 -10.86 6.62 -18.59
CA ASP A 56 -10.29 6.36 -17.27
C ASP A 56 -10.72 7.44 -16.26
N PHE A 57 -10.71 8.70 -16.67
CA PHE A 57 -11.18 9.81 -15.85
C PHE A 57 -12.69 9.71 -15.53
N MET A 58 -13.51 9.37 -16.54
CA MET A 58 -14.95 9.16 -16.34
C MET A 58 -15.23 7.95 -15.43
N CYS A 59 -14.48 6.86 -15.59
CA CYS A 59 -14.56 5.69 -14.72
C CYS A 59 -14.15 6.05 -13.28
N PHE A 60 -13.05 6.78 -13.11
CA PHE A 60 -12.60 7.28 -11.82
C PHE A 60 -13.65 8.16 -11.13
N LEU A 61 -14.28 9.09 -11.86
CA LEU A 61 -15.37 9.90 -11.31
C LEU A 61 -16.58 9.06 -10.90
N ALA A 62 -16.96 8.05 -11.69
CA ALA A 62 -18.04 7.13 -11.34
C ALA A 62 -17.70 6.33 -10.07
N LEU A 63 -16.46 5.83 -9.96
CA LEU A 63 -15.98 5.13 -8.76
C LEU A 63 -15.95 6.06 -7.54
N LEU A 64 -15.52 7.31 -7.67
CA LEU A 64 -15.58 8.31 -6.60
C LEU A 64 -17.01 8.61 -6.16
N PHE A 65 -17.95 8.67 -7.10
CA PHE A 65 -19.36 8.88 -6.81
C PHE A 65 -19.95 7.69 -6.05
N VAL A 66 -19.73 6.47 -6.54
CA VAL A 66 -20.15 5.23 -5.87
C VAL A 66 -19.52 5.13 -4.49
N PHE A 67 -18.21 5.40 -4.36
CA PHE A 67 -17.51 5.43 -3.08
C PHE A 67 -18.11 6.47 -2.13
N SER A 68 -18.48 7.66 -2.61
CA SER A 68 -19.08 8.69 -1.75
C SER A 68 -20.46 8.28 -1.24
N ILE A 69 -21.27 7.61 -2.07
CA ILE A 69 -22.54 7.01 -1.63
C ILE A 69 -22.29 5.88 -0.62
N LEU A 70 -21.42 4.93 -0.96
CA LEU A 70 -21.09 3.80 -0.09
C LEU A 70 -20.51 4.28 1.23
N ARG A 71 -19.64 5.29 1.25
CA ARG A 71 -19.08 5.87 2.48
C ARG A 71 -20.19 6.45 3.36
N LYS A 72 -21.16 7.16 2.77
CA LYS A 72 -22.30 7.71 3.51
C LYS A 72 -23.19 6.61 4.10
N VAL A 73 -23.50 5.58 3.31
CA VAL A 73 -24.35 4.45 3.72
C VAL A 73 -23.62 3.53 4.71
N ALA A 74 -22.36 3.20 4.44
CA ALA A 74 -21.53 2.32 5.25
C ALA A 74 -21.00 2.99 6.52
N TRP A 75 -21.05 4.31 6.66
CA TRP A 75 -20.82 4.95 7.96
C TRP A 75 -21.94 4.58 8.95
N ASP A 76 -23.19 4.51 8.48
CA ASP A 76 -24.31 4.07 9.31
C ASP A 76 -24.19 2.57 9.65
N TYR A 77 -23.87 1.71 8.68
CA TYR A 77 -23.63 0.28 8.95
C TYR A 77 -22.34 0.00 9.73
N GLY A 78 -21.29 0.76 9.46
CA GLY A 78 -19.97 0.65 10.07
C GLY A 78 -19.97 1.14 11.51
N ARG A 79 -20.74 2.17 11.85
CA ARG A 79 -21.00 2.57 13.24
C ARG A 79 -21.73 1.45 13.98
N LEU A 80 -22.77 0.86 13.39
CA LEU A 80 -23.45 -0.28 14.03
C LEU A 80 -22.52 -1.50 14.18
N ALA A 81 -21.70 -1.82 13.18
CA ALA A 81 -20.77 -2.95 13.20
C ALA A 81 -19.60 -2.74 14.18
N LEU A 82 -19.04 -1.53 14.24
CA LEU A 82 -17.97 -1.17 15.18
C LEU A 82 -18.48 -1.04 16.61
N VAL A 83 -19.68 -0.51 16.83
CA VAL A 83 -20.31 -0.49 18.17
C VAL A 83 -20.60 -1.91 18.63
N THR A 84 -21.15 -2.78 17.77
CA THR A 84 -21.37 -4.19 18.13
C THR A 84 -20.07 -4.98 18.32
N ASP A 85 -19.01 -4.71 17.57
CA ASP A 85 -17.71 -5.37 17.78
C ASP A 85 -16.97 -4.82 19.00
N ALA A 86 -17.06 -3.52 19.28
CA ALA A 86 -16.50 -2.88 20.47
C ALA A 86 -17.23 -3.34 21.75
N ASP A 87 -18.56 -3.42 21.73
CA ASP A 87 -19.36 -3.94 22.83
C ASP A 87 -19.09 -5.44 23.05
N ARG A 88 -18.99 -6.21 21.96
CA ARG A 88 -18.59 -7.61 22.01
C ARG A 88 -17.21 -7.75 22.63
N LYS A 89 -16.22 -6.98 22.15
CA LYS A 89 -14.84 -6.99 22.65
C LYS A 89 -14.76 -6.55 24.11
N ARG A 90 -15.56 -5.57 24.55
CA ARG A 90 -15.70 -5.20 25.96
C ARG A 90 -16.20 -6.36 26.81
N ARG A 91 -17.24 -7.07 26.37
CA ARG A 91 -17.74 -8.27 27.08
C ARG A 91 -16.66 -9.35 27.17
N TRP A 92 -15.96 -9.66 26.08
CA TRP A 92 -14.84 -10.62 26.10
C TRP A 92 -13.71 -10.20 27.03
N GLN A 93 -13.34 -8.91 27.03
CA GLN A 93 -12.33 -8.38 27.94
C GLN A 93 -12.79 -8.44 29.40
N GLN A 94 -14.08 -8.21 29.66
CA GLN A 94 -14.66 -8.31 30.99
C GLN A 94 -14.68 -9.75 31.48
N GLU A 95 -15.06 -10.71 30.64
CA GLU A 95 -15.00 -12.15 30.98
C GLU A 95 -13.57 -12.64 31.18
N GLN A 96 -12.61 -12.15 30.39
CA GLN A 96 -11.19 -12.46 30.59
C GLN A 96 -10.67 -11.86 31.90
N LYS A 97 -11.00 -10.60 32.19
CA LYS A 97 -10.66 -9.96 33.47
C LYS A 97 -11.30 -10.67 34.65
N GLU A 98 -12.54 -11.12 34.55
CA GLU A 98 -13.18 -11.92 35.61
C GLU A 98 -12.45 -13.25 35.82
N ARG A 99 -12.06 -13.96 34.75
CA ARG A 99 -11.26 -15.18 34.86
C ARG A 99 -9.87 -14.94 35.44
N GLU A 100 -9.23 -13.86 35.03
CA GLU A 100 -7.90 -13.48 35.50
C GLU A 100 -7.96 -13.00 36.96
N TYR A 101 -8.99 -12.25 37.35
CA TYR A 101 -9.28 -11.84 38.73
C TYR A 101 -9.55 -13.04 39.64
N VAL A 102 -10.34 -14.01 39.18
CA VAL A 102 -10.60 -15.28 39.90
C VAL A 102 -9.32 -16.11 40.01
N ALA A 103 -8.46 -16.11 38.99
CA ALA A 103 -7.16 -16.80 39.02
C ALA A 103 -6.13 -16.08 39.92
N SER A 104 -6.13 -14.74 39.96
CA SER A 104 -5.26 -13.94 40.83
C SER A 104 -5.74 -13.90 42.27
N ALA A 105 -7.05 -14.07 42.53
CA ALA A 105 -7.58 -14.24 43.89
C ALA A 105 -7.09 -15.55 44.56
N LEU A 106 -6.54 -16.48 43.78
CA LEU A 106 -5.84 -17.68 44.26
C LEU A 106 -4.34 -17.45 44.54
N HIS A 107 -3.76 -16.34 44.08
CA HIS A 107 -2.38 -15.94 44.32
C HIS A 107 -2.32 -14.45 44.69
N SER A 108 -2.58 -14.12 45.95
CA SER A 108 -2.29 -12.78 46.44
C SER A 108 -0.77 -12.59 46.49
N ASP A 109 -0.24 -11.64 45.71
CA ASP A 109 0.40 -10.43 46.24
C ASP A 109 0.88 -9.52 45.09
N SER A 110 0.95 -8.21 45.35
CA SER A 110 1.51 -7.13 44.52
C SER A 110 0.68 -6.61 43.33
N HIS A 111 -0.13 -5.59 43.66
CA HIS A 111 -0.83 -4.70 42.76
C HIS A 111 0.15 -3.61 42.27
N ASP A 112 0.35 -3.49 40.95
CA ASP A 112 0.60 -2.23 40.22
C ASP A 112 1.09 -2.55 38.81
N ARG A 113 0.22 -2.42 37.79
CA ARG A 113 0.67 -2.09 36.44
C ARG A 113 -0.44 -1.61 35.50
N TYR A 114 -0.33 -0.33 35.16
CA TYR A 114 -0.65 0.28 33.86
C TYR A 114 -2.08 0.13 33.33
N GLU A 115 -2.95 1.03 33.76
CA GLU A 115 -4.08 1.48 32.95
C GLU A 115 -3.56 2.17 31.68
N ARG A 116 -3.45 1.43 30.59
CA ARG A 116 -3.42 2.04 29.26
C ARG A 116 -4.87 2.37 28.89
N LEU A 117 -5.34 3.53 29.35
CA LEU A 117 -6.56 4.17 28.87
C LEU A 117 -6.41 4.34 27.35
N THR A 118 -7.04 3.47 26.58
CA THR A 118 -7.31 3.73 25.17
C THR A 118 -8.40 4.80 25.15
N SER A 119 -7.98 6.05 25.12
CA SER A 119 -8.85 7.22 24.99
C SER A 119 -9.54 7.20 23.64
N VAL A 120 -10.72 6.57 23.57
CA VAL A 120 -11.69 6.74 22.48
C VAL A 120 -12.48 8.04 22.72
N SER A 121 -11.78 9.14 23.00
CA SER A 121 -12.39 10.45 23.24
C SER A 121 -12.30 11.38 22.03
N SER A 122 -11.72 10.94 20.91
CA SER A 122 -11.48 11.80 19.73
C SER A 122 -12.34 11.46 18.51
N SER A 123 -13.30 10.53 18.61
CA SER A 123 -14.23 10.25 17.50
C SER A 123 -15.28 11.35 17.32
N VAL A 124 -15.51 12.18 18.34
CA VAL A 124 -16.58 13.19 18.35
C VAL A 124 -16.24 14.44 17.52
N ASP A 125 -14.95 14.72 17.25
CA ASP A 125 -14.53 15.91 16.48
C ASP A 125 -14.59 15.74 14.95
N PHE A 126 -14.90 14.54 14.46
CA PHE A 126 -15.18 14.30 13.03
C PHE A 126 -16.67 14.36 12.70
N ASP A 127 -17.56 14.23 13.70
CA ASP A 127 -19.00 14.06 13.50
C ASP A 127 -19.69 15.28 12.87
N GLN A 128 -19.08 16.47 12.90
CA GLN A 128 -19.66 17.69 12.33
C GLN A 128 -19.05 18.12 10.99
N ARG A 129 -18.10 17.34 10.44
CA ARG A 129 -17.28 17.75 9.29
C ARG A 129 -17.78 17.25 7.93
N ASP A 130 -18.70 16.29 7.89
CA ASP A 130 -19.02 15.49 6.70
C ASP A 130 -20.49 15.60 6.20
N ASN A 131 -21.10 16.78 6.29
CA ASN A 131 -22.49 16.96 5.78
C ASN A 131 -22.61 17.03 4.24
N GLY A 132 -21.50 17.16 3.49
CA GLY A 132 -21.49 17.25 2.02
C GLY A 132 -20.88 16.04 1.31
N PHE A 133 -21.40 15.70 0.11
CA PHE A 133 -20.96 14.54 -0.68
C PHE A 133 -19.45 14.49 -1.00
N CYS A 134 -18.74 15.63 -0.98
CA CYS A 134 -17.29 15.73 -1.19
C CYS A 134 -16.51 16.34 0.00
N SER A 135 -17.15 16.54 1.16
CA SER A 135 -16.49 17.17 2.33
C SER A 135 -15.32 16.32 2.85
N TRP A 136 -15.41 15.00 2.68
CA TRP A 136 -14.33 14.07 3.02
C TRP A 136 -13.04 14.34 2.22
N LEU A 137 -13.14 14.82 0.98
CA LEU A 137 -11.99 15.08 0.12
C LEU A 137 -11.23 16.32 0.61
N THR A 138 -11.94 17.38 1.02
CA THR A 138 -11.30 18.57 1.60
C THR A 138 -10.73 18.28 2.99
N ALA A 139 -11.32 17.34 3.73
CA ALA A 139 -10.77 16.86 4.99
C ALA A 139 -9.37 16.22 4.82
N ILE A 140 -9.13 15.46 3.75
CA ILE A 140 -7.81 14.84 3.46
C ILE A 140 -6.70 15.90 3.36
N PHE A 141 -6.97 17.02 2.70
CA PHE A 141 -6.00 18.11 2.58
C PHE A 141 -5.89 18.98 3.83
N ARG A 142 -6.89 18.95 4.72
CA ARG A 142 -6.94 19.75 5.95
C ARG A 142 -6.26 19.08 7.15
N ILE A 143 -6.14 17.75 7.14
CA ILE A 143 -5.51 16.99 8.23
C ILE A 143 -4.00 17.34 8.28
N LYS A 144 -3.51 17.59 9.50
CA LYS A 144 -2.10 17.92 9.76
C LYS A 144 -1.27 16.66 10.03
N ASP A 145 0.02 16.72 9.71
CA ASP A 145 0.95 15.60 9.94
C ASP A 145 1.03 15.18 11.42
N ASP A 146 0.86 16.12 12.36
CA ASP A 146 0.80 15.81 13.81
C ASP A 146 -0.42 14.95 14.18
N GLU A 147 -1.59 15.26 13.60
CA GLU A 147 -2.81 14.48 13.84
C GLU A 147 -2.70 13.06 13.25
N ILE A 148 -2.01 12.93 12.12
CA ILE A 148 -1.71 11.63 11.50
C ILE A 148 -0.71 10.86 12.37
N ARG A 149 0.30 11.52 12.92
CA ARG A 149 1.28 10.88 13.82
C ARG A 149 0.59 10.30 15.05
N ASP A 150 -0.31 11.06 15.66
CA ASP A 150 -0.98 10.65 16.90
C ASP A 150 -1.98 9.50 16.66
N LYS A 151 -2.60 9.46 15.48
CA LYS A 151 -3.62 8.43 15.13
C LYS A 151 -3.05 7.19 14.45
N CYS A 152 -2.11 7.36 13.54
CA CYS A 152 -1.61 6.33 12.64
C CYS A 152 -0.13 5.97 12.89
N GLY A 153 0.55 6.70 13.78
CA GLY A 153 1.96 6.48 14.11
C GLY A 153 2.93 7.18 13.16
N ALA A 154 4.21 7.10 13.51
CA ALA A 154 5.28 7.74 12.77
C ALA A 154 5.43 7.17 11.34
N ASP A 155 5.29 5.86 11.15
CA ASP A 155 5.49 5.20 9.85
C ASP A 155 4.52 5.71 8.78
N ALA A 156 3.26 5.97 9.16
CA ALA A 156 2.26 6.53 8.25
C ALA A 156 2.64 7.93 7.77
N VAL A 157 3.17 8.78 8.66
CA VAL A 157 3.65 10.13 8.32
C VAL A 157 4.83 10.06 7.35
N HIS A 158 5.77 9.14 7.57
CA HIS A 158 6.91 8.95 6.66
C HIS A 158 6.45 8.53 5.27
N TYR A 159 5.52 7.58 5.17
CA TYR A 159 4.95 7.14 3.90
C TYR A 159 4.26 8.28 3.14
N LEU A 160 3.37 9.03 3.81
CA LEU A 160 2.64 10.13 3.18
C LEU A 160 3.56 11.29 2.79
N SER A 161 4.57 11.57 3.61
CA SER A 161 5.62 12.55 3.28
C SER A 161 6.36 12.14 2.01
N PHE A 162 6.79 10.88 1.88
CA PHE A 162 7.44 10.38 0.68
C PHE A 162 6.57 10.55 -0.57
N GLN A 163 5.31 10.15 -0.48
CA GLN A 163 4.37 10.28 -1.59
C GLN A 163 4.19 11.74 -2.03
N ARG A 164 4.11 12.69 -1.09
CA ARG A 164 4.02 14.13 -1.40
C ARG A 164 5.25 14.64 -2.14
N HIS A 165 6.45 14.18 -1.77
CA HIS A 165 7.70 14.56 -2.44
C HIS A 165 7.78 13.99 -3.87
N ILE A 166 7.32 12.76 -4.10
CA ILE A 166 7.22 12.18 -5.45
C ILE A 166 6.24 12.98 -6.31
N ILE A 167 5.06 13.32 -5.78
CA ILE A 167 4.07 14.13 -6.51
C ILE A 167 4.69 15.48 -6.89
N GLY A 168 5.38 16.14 -5.95
CA GLY A 168 6.09 17.41 -6.24
C GLY A 168 7.16 17.28 -7.32
N LEU A 169 7.96 16.20 -7.30
CA LEU A 169 8.95 15.91 -8.34
C LEU A 169 8.30 15.66 -9.70
N LEU A 170 7.23 14.87 -9.75
CA LEU A 170 6.50 14.58 -10.97
C LEU A 170 5.88 15.84 -11.58
N VAL A 171 5.33 16.73 -10.75
CA VAL A 171 4.82 18.03 -11.19
C VAL A 171 5.94 18.89 -11.78
N ALA A 172 7.10 18.97 -11.12
CA ALA A 172 8.23 19.75 -11.61
C ALA A 172 8.76 19.23 -12.97
N ILE A 173 8.97 17.92 -13.09
CA ILE A 173 9.39 17.29 -14.35
C ILE A 173 8.31 17.48 -15.42
N GLY A 174 7.03 17.33 -15.06
CA GLY A 174 5.89 17.50 -15.95
C GLY A 174 5.79 18.91 -16.53
N VAL A 175 5.92 19.94 -15.69
CA VAL A 175 5.92 21.35 -16.15
C VAL A 175 7.09 21.62 -17.09
N LEU A 176 8.30 21.15 -16.78
CA LEU A 176 9.46 21.29 -17.67
C LEU A 176 9.27 20.54 -19.00
N SER A 177 8.66 19.35 -18.95
CA SER A 177 8.40 18.53 -20.14
C SER A 177 7.36 19.17 -21.04
N VAL A 178 6.24 19.63 -20.49
CA VAL A 178 5.16 20.28 -21.25
C VAL A 178 5.58 21.68 -21.72
N GLY A 179 6.33 22.43 -20.91
CA GLY A 179 6.72 23.80 -21.22
C GLY A 179 7.87 23.93 -22.22
N ILE A 180 8.78 22.96 -22.29
CA ILE A 180 10.00 23.07 -23.10
C ILE A 180 10.13 21.91 -24.08
N VAL A 181 10.09 20.67 -23.58
CA VAL A 181 10.32 19.46 -24.39
C VAL A 181 9.22 19.26 -25.44
N LEU A 182 7.96 19.49 -25.07
CA LEU A 182 6.82 19.31 -25.94
C LEU A 182 6.81 20.31 -27.12
N PRO A 183 6.96 21.64 -26.93
CA PRO A 183 7.11 22.59 -28.04
C PRO A 183 8.29 22.27 -28.95
N VAL A 184 9.42 21.84 -28.37
CA VAL A 184 10.61 21.43 -29.14
C VAL A 184 10.31 20.23 -30.02
N ASN A 185 9.61 19.21 -29.50
CA ASN A 185 9.20 18.06 -30.29
C ASN A 185 8.27 18.46 -31.45
N PHE A 186 7.33 19.39 -31.21
CA PHE A 186 6.44 19.90 -32.25
C PHE A 186 7.15 20.73 -33.32
N SER A 187 8.31 21.32 -33.02
CA SER A 187 9.13 22.06 -33.99
C SER A 187 9.78 21.15 -35.05
N GLY A 188 9.80 19.83 -34.84
CA GLY A 188 10.32 18.87 -35.79
C GLY A 188 9.43 18.70 -37.04
N ASP A 189 10.05 18.34 -38.16
CA ASP A 189 9.44 18.27 -39.49
C ASP A 189 9.50 16.87 -40.13
N LEU A 190 9.98 15.83 -39.42
CA LEU A 190 10.16 14.50 -40.03
C LEU A 190 8.87 13.70 -40.22
N LEU A 191 7.89 13.90 -39.35
CA LEU A 191 6.63 13.19 -39.44
C LEU A 191 5.63 13.99 -40.27
N GLU A 192 4.77 13.27 -40.99
CA GLU A 192 3.74 13.85 -41.84
C GLU A 192 2.90 14.89 -41.08
N ASN A 193 2.49 15.97 -41.76
CA ASN A 193 1.78 17.11 -41.19
C ASN A 193 0.33 16.82 -40.75
N ASN A 194 0.03 15.59 -40.36
CA ASN A 194 -1.21 15.21 -39.71
C ASN A 194 -1.20 15.67 -38.24
N PRO A 195 -2.08 16.60 -37.82
CA PRO A 195 -2.12 17.13 -36.45
C PRO A 195 -2.49 16.06 -35.40
N TYR A 196 -2.97 14.91 -35.86
CA TYR A 196 -3.42 13.78 -35.04
C TYR A 196 -2.35 12.69 -34.80
N SER A 197 -1.12 12.89 -35.30
CA SER A 197 -0.05 11.90 -35.16
C SER A 197 0.72 12.07 -33.84
N PHE A 198 0.62 11.06 -32.96
CA PHE A 198 1.29 11.09 -31.65
C PHE A 198 2.81 11.17 -31.76
N GLY A 199 3.41 10.64 -32.83
CA GLY A 199 4.86 10.72 -33.02
C GLY A 199 5.41 12.15 -32.99
N ARG A 200 4.60 13.16 -33.35
CA ARG A 200 4.98 14.58 -33.33
C ARG A 200 5.26 15.14 -31.94
N THR A 201 4.73 14.54 -30.89
CA THR A 201 4.97 14.97 -29.50
C THR A 201 6.25 14.36 -28.92
N THR A 202 6.97 13.54 -29.69
CA THR A 202 8.13 12.78 -29.23
C THR A 202 9.40 13.16 -30.00
N ILE A 203 10.54 12.71 -29.49
CA ILE A 203 11.87 12.92 -30.09
C ILE A 203 11.96 12.38 -31.54
N ALA A 204 11.06 11.47 -31.94
CA ALA A 204 11.04 10.90 -33.28
C ALA A 204 10.70 11.91 -34.39
N ASN A 205 10.12 13.06 -34.03
CA ASN A 205 9.81 14.13 -34.98
C ASN A 205 11.03 15.02 -35.32
N LEU A 206 12.13 14.91 -34.55
CA LEU A 206 13.32 15.75 -34.70
C LEU A 206 14.37 15.12 -35.62
N ASN A 207 15.01 15.95 -36.45
CA ASN A 207 16.03 15.49 -37.40
C ASN A 207 17.34 15.17 -36.69
N SER A 208 17.99 14.08 -37.10
CA SER A 208 19.26 13.62 -36.52
C SER A 208 20.40 14.62 -36.69
N GLY A 209 20.30 15.54 -37.65
CA GLY A 209 21.28 16.62 -37.86
C GLY A 209 21.04 17.89 -37.02
N ASN A 210 19.99 17.93 -36.20
CA ASN A 210 19.60 19.14 -35.48
C ASN A 210 20.18 19.19 -34.06
N ASN A 211 20.76 20.33 -33.67
CA ASN A 211 21.28 20.59 -32.32
C ASN A 211 20.19 20.50 -31.23
N LEU A 212 18.92 20.57 -31.58
CA LEU A 212 17.79 20.37 -30.67
C LEU A 212 17.77 18.98 -30.01
N LEU A 213 18.43 17.96 -30.59
CA LEU A 213 18.57 16.65 -29.94
C LEU A 213 19.43 16.70 -28.66
N TRP A 214 20.43 17.60 -28.62
CA TRP A 214 21.27 17.82 -27.43
C TRP A 214 20.50 18.43 -26.26
N LEU A 215 19.39 19.12 -26.54
CA LEU A 215 18.49 19.61 -25.51
C LEU A 215 17.92 18.45 -24.69
N HIS A 216 17.42 17.39 -25.34
CA HIS A 216 16.90 16.20 -24.65
C HIS A 216 17.94 15.54 -23.76
N THR A 217 19.19 15.45 -24.24
CA THR A 217 20.30 14.90 -23.46
C THR A 217 20.57 15.76 -22.23
N THR A 218 20.63 17.08 -22.40
CA THR A 218 20.78 18.04 -21.29
C THR A 218 19.65 17.93 -20.27
N PHE A 219 18.39 17.83 -20.73
CA PHE A 219 17.22 17.67 -19.87
C PHE A 219 17.19 16.30 -19.16
N ALA A 220 17.66 15.23 -19.80
CA ALA A 220 17.78 13.92 -19.15
C ALA A 220 18.75 13.98 -17.96
N PHE A 221 19.92 14.64 -18.13
CA PHE A 221 20.84 14.88 -17.02
C PHE A 221 20.23 15.78 -15.94
N LEU A 222 19.52 16.84 -16.33
CA LEU A 222 18.83 17.73 -15.38
C LEU A 222 17.75 17.00 -14.58
N TYR A 223 16.94 16.14 -15.22
CA TYR A 223 15.94 15.33 -14.54
C TYR A 223 16.59 14.33 -13.59
N LEU A 224 17.68 13.68 -13.99
CA LEU A 224 18.44 12.79 -13.10
C LEU A 224 18.95 13.55 -11.86
N LEU A 225 19.54 14.72 -12.06
CA LEU A 225 20.02 15.56 -10.96
C LEU A 225 18.88 16.02 -10.05
N LEU A 226 17.74 16.45 -10.62
CA LEU A 226 16.56 16.88 -9.88
C LEU A 226 15.97 15.72 -9.05
N THR A 227 15.88 14.52 -9.63
CA THR A 227 15.42 13.31 -8.94
C THR A 227 16.36 12.94 -7.81
N VAL A 228 17.69 12.88 -8.04
CA VAL A 228 18.67 12.58 -6.99
C VAL A 228 18.65 13.62 -5.89
N TYR A 229 18.57 14.91 -6.24
CA TYR A 229 18.49 15.99 -5.27
C TYR A 229 17.22 15.90 -4.42
N SER A 230 16.05 15.70 -5.06
CA SER A 230 14.77 15.56 -4.37
C SER A 230 14.77 14.36 -3.43
N MET A 231 15.24 13.20 -3.91
CA MET A 231 15.36 11.99 -3.11
C MET A 231 16.33 12.17 -1.94
N ARG A 232 17.54 12.72 -2.17
CA ARG A 232 18.50 12.98 -1.09
C ARG A 232 17.96 13.95 -0.05
N ARG A 233 17.31 15.04 -0.48
CA ARG A 233 16.70 16.03 0.42
C ARG A 233 15.57 15.42 1.24
N HIS A 234 14.80 14.51 0.66
CA HIS A 234 13.76 13.78 1.37
C HIS A 234 14.37 12.82 2.39
N THR A 235 15.31 11.97 1.98
CA THR A 235 16.01 11.03 2.87
C THR A 235 16.73 11.74 4.01
N SER A 236 17.33 12.92 3.79
CA SER A 236 17.98 13.68 4.86
C SER A 236 17.00 14.27 5.88
N LYS A 237 15.76 14.53 5.47
CA LYS A 237 14.68 15.01 6.34
C LYS A 237 13.99 13.89 7.11
N MET A 238 14.10 12.64 6.65
CA MET A 238 13.66 11.44 7.36
C MET A 238 14.58 11.09 8.53
N ARG A 239 15.14 12.09 9.21
CA ARG A 239 16.05 11.88 10.33
C ARG A 239 15.25 11.22 11.45
N TYR A 240 15.48 9.93 11.58
CA TYR A 240 14.93 9.05 12.61
C TYR A 240 15.03 9.75 13.96
N LYS A 241 13.88 10.08 14.56
CA LYS A 241 13.85 10.48 15.95
C LYS A 241 14.14 9.22 16.75
N GLU A 242 15.40 9.08 17.19
CA GLU A 242 15.83 8.01 18.11
C GLU A 242 15.06 8.03 19.44
N ASP A 243 14.27 9.07 19.68
CA ASP A 243 13.69 9.40 20.99
C ASP A 243 12.67 8.40 21.53
N ASP A 244 12.16 7.43 20.76
CA ASP A 244 11.00 6.67 21.25
C ASP A 244 11.28 5.29 21.85
N LEU A 245 12.38 4.59 21.54
CA LEU A 245 12.68 3.36 22.29
C LEU A 245 14.18 3.03 22.27
N VAL A 246 14.89 3.36 23.35
CA VAL A 246 15.84 2.38 23.90
C VAL A 246 14.98 1.16 24.27
N LYS A 247 14.74 0.26 23.31
CA LYS A 247 14.00 -0.98 23.56
C LYS A 247 14.83 -1.73 24.59
N ARG A 248 14.39 -1.70 25.84
CA ARG A 248 15.00 -2.41 26.98
C ARG A 248 14.82 -3.93 26.88
N THR A 249 14.36 -4.43 25.73
CA THR A 249 14.12 -5.84 25.45
C THR A 249 14.90 -6.20 24.21
N LEU A 250 15.79 -7.18 24.36
CA LEU A 250 16.59 -7.73 23.28
C LEU A 250 16.00 -9.06 22.83
N PHE A 251 15.95 -9.27 21.51
CA PHE A 251 15.62 -10.56 20.93
C PHE A 251 16.92 -11.27 20.57
N ILE A 252 17.19 -12.41 21.22
CA ILE A 252 18.46 -13.12 21.12
C ILE A 252 18.22 -14.48 20.47
N ASN A 253 18.96 -14.74 19.40
CA ASN A 253 18.92 -16.01 18.66
C ASN A 253 20.15 -16.87 19.00
N GLY A 254 20.02 -18.20 18.82
CA GLY A 254 21.14 -19.13 18.97
C GLY A 254 21.39 -19.61 20.41
N ILE A 255 20.41 -19.49 21.30
CA ILE A 255 20.49 -20.02 22.66
C ILE A 255 20.30 -21.55 22.62
N SER A 256 20.98 -22.28 23.53
CA SER A 256 20.78 -23.72 23.70
C SER A 256 19.31 -24.07 23.99
N LYS A 257 18.82 -25.16 23.38
CA LYS A 257 17.41 -25.61 23.51
C LYS A 257 16.99 -25.95 24.94
N TYR A 258 17.95 -26.25 25.82
CA TYR A 258 17.73 -26.64 27.21
C TYR A 258 18.16 -25.56 28.20
N ALA A 259 18.40 -24.33 27.73
CA ALA A 259 18.77 -23.23 28.60
C ALA A 259 17.56 -22.76 29.41
N GLU A 260 17.69 -22.80 30.74
CA GLU A 260 16.71 -22.24 31.66
C GLU A 260 16.82 -20.71 31.69
N SER A 261 15.67 -20.04 31.90
CA SER A 261 15.59 -18.57 31.99
C SER A 261 16.58 -17.98 33.01
N GLU A 262 16.71 -18.61 34.18
CA GLU A 262 17.62 -18.16 35.24
C GLU A 262 19.09 -18.22 34.81
N LYS A 263 19.50 -19.27 34.09
CA LYS A 263 20.87 -19.42 33.57
C LYS A 263 21.16 -18.37 32.50
N ILE A 264 20.19 -18.07 31.64
CA ILE A 264 20.30 -17.01 30.63
C ILE A 264 20.47 -15.66 31.32
N LYS A 265 19.62 -15.36 32.30
CA LYS A 265 19.70 -14.11 33.07
C LYS A 265 21.08 -13.96 33.73
N LYS A 266 21.52 -14.98 34.48
CA LYS A 266 22.82 -14.98 35.16
C LYS A 266 23.99 -14.82 34.19
N HIS A 267 23.96 -15.49 33.04
CA HIS A 267 25.00 -15.34 32.02
C HIS A 267 25.14 -13.88 31.54
N PHE A 268 24.04 -13.18 31.31
CA PHE A 268 24.08 -11.78 30.89
C PHE A 268 24.49 -10.83 32.03
N GLU A 269 24.10 -11.10 33.27
CA GLU A 269 24.55 -10.34 34.45
C GLU A 269 26.06 -10.48 34.69
N GLU A 270 26.60 -11.70 34.55
CA GLU A 270 28.04 -11.97 34.68
C GLU A 270 28.86 -11.38 33.53
N ALA A 271 28.35 -11.49 32.29
CA ALA A 271 29.04 -10.99 31.11
C ALA A 271 29.04 -9.45 31.01
N TYR A 272 28.03 -8.78 31.57
CA TYR A 272 27.85 -7.34 31.48
C TYR A 272 27.56 -6.72 32.86
N ALA A 273 28.62 -6.47 33.64
CA ALA A 273 28.52 -5.93 35.01
C ALA A 273 27.77 -4.59 35.15
N ASN A 274 27.65 -3.81 34.06
CA ASN A 274 26.94 -2.52 34.04
C ASN A 274 25.47 -2.65 33.57
N CYS A 275 24.96 -3.86 33.34
CA CYS A 275 23.61 -4.10 32.82
C CYS A 275 22.75 -4.85 33.84
N THR A 276 21.56 -4.31 34.14
CA THR A 276 20.58 -4.99 35.00
C THR A 276 19.58 -5.76 34.13
N VAL A 277 19.62 -7.09 34.20
CA VAL A 277 18.70 -7.95 33.45
C VAL A 277 17.40 -8.11 34.26
N LEU A 278 16.33 -7.47 33.81
CA LEU A 278 15.03 -7.55 34.49
C LEU A 278 14.43 -8.96 34.39
N GLU A 279 14.36 -9.50 33.17
CA GLU A 279 13.66 -10.76 32.89
C GLU A 279 14.22 -11.42 31.62
N ALA A 280 14.31 -12.75 31.64
CA ALA A 280 14.60 -13.56 30.46
C ALA A 280 13.40 -14.46 30.15
N ARG A 281 12.85 -14.39 28.93
CA ARG A 281 11.74 -15.26 28.51
C ARG A 281 12.15 -16.11 27.32
N PRO A 282 12.18 -17.45 27.46
CA PRO A 282 12.38 -18.32 26.31
C PRO A 282 11.19 -18.21 25.35
N CYS A 283 11.47 -18.15 24.06
CA CYS A 283 10.46 -18.21 23.01
C CYS A 283 10.22 -19.67 22.59
N TYR A 284 8.99 -20.14 22.76
CA TYR A 284 8.58 -21.50 22.38
C TYR A 284 7.90 -21.51 21.01
N ASP A 285 7.98 -22.65 20.31
CA ASP A 285 7.16 -22.88 19.12
C ASP A 285 5.69 -23.08 19.53
N VAL A 286 4.91 -22.02 19.34
CA VAL A 286 3.47 -21.99 19.62
C VAL A 286 2.64 -22.03 18.34
N ALA A 287 3.21 -22.38 17.18
CA ALA A 287 2.50 -22.34 15.90
C ALA A 287 1.23 -23.20 15.90
N ARG A 288 1.33 -24.44 16.43
CA ARG A 288 0.16 -25.34 16.56
C ARG A 288 -0.88 -24.80 17.54
N LEU A 289 -0.43 -24.18 18.64
CA LEU A 289 -1.33 -23.58 19.63
C LEU A 289 -2.08 -22.38 19.03
N MET A 290 -1.39 -21.51 18.29
CA MET A 290 -1.98 -20.39 17.57
C MET A 290 -2.99 -20.85 16.53
N PHE A 291 -2.68 -21.92 15.78
CA PHE A 291 -3.62 -22.52 14.83
C PHE A 291 -4.88 -23.04 15.52
N LEU A 292 -4.74 -23.80 16.61
CA LEU A 292 -5.89 -24.31 17.36
C LEU A 292 -6.71 -23.19 18.00
N ASP A 293 -6.10 -22.10 18.49
CA ASP A 293 -6.83 -20.94 19.00
C ASP A 293 -7.60 -20.21 17.88
N ALA A 294 -7.03 -20.13 16.68
CA ALA A 294 -7.73 -19.58 15.52
C ALA A 294 -8.95 -20.43 15.12
N GLU A 295 -8.82 -21.76 15.09
CA GLU A 295 -9.93 -22.68 14.84
C GLU A 295 -10.99 -22.61 15.95
N ARG A 296 -10.58 -22.51 17.22
CA ARG A 296 -11.49 -22.29 18.35
C ARG A 296 -12.29 -21.00 18.18
N LYS A 297 -11.64 -19.87 17.87
CA LYS A 297 -12.29 -18.57 17.62
C LYS A 297 -13.23 -18.62 16.40
N LYS A 298 -12.90 -19.42 15.39
CA LYS A 298 -13.77 -19.65 14.24
C LYS A 298 -15.03 -20.43 14.64
N ALA A 299 -14.88 -21.51 15.39
CA ALA A 299 -16.00 -22.30 15.91
C ALA A 299 -16.89 -21.47 16.86
N GLU A 300 -16.28 -20.64 17.71
CA GLU A 300 -16.97 -19.71 18.61
C GLU A 300 -17.81 -18.68 17.85
N ARG A 301 -17.26 -18.08 16.78
CA ARG A 301 -18.03 -17.19 15.90
C ARG A 301 -19.19 -17.92 15.23
N GLY A 302 -18.96 -19.16 14.78
CA GLY A 302 -20.02 -20.02 14.23
C GLY A 302 -21.14 -20.28 15.25
N LYS A 303 -20.78 -20.66 16.49
CA LYS A 303 -21.75 -20.86 17.57
C LYS A 303 -22.58 -19.61 17.81
N ILE A 304 -21.94 -18.45 17.96
CA ILE A 304 -22.65 -17.18 18.19
C ILE A 304 -23.60 -16.87 17.04
N TYR A 305 -23.19 -17.10 15.79
CA TYR A 305 -24.05 -16.89 14.63
C TYR A 305 -25.31 -17.76 14.70
N PHE A 306 -25.17 -19.07 14.90
CA PHE A 306 -26.31 -20.00 14.95
C PHE A 306 -27.19 -19.80 16.18
N THR A 307 -26.61 -19.48 17.33
CA THR A 307 -27.39 -19.11 18.53
C THR A 307 -28.21 -17.84 18.28
N ASN A 308 -27.63 -16.81 17.67
CA ASN A 308 -28.36 -15.59 17.32
C ASN A 308 -29.45 -15.84 16.27
N LEU A 309 -29.21 -16.74 15.31
CA LEU A 309 -30.20 -17.15 14.32
C LEU A 309 -31.39 -17.85 15.01
N GLN A 310 -31.10 -18.80 15.91
CA GLN A 310 -32.12 -19.52 16.68
C GLN A 310 -32.97 -18.57 17.54
N THR A 311 -32.35 -17.57 18.19
CA THR A 311 -33.09 -16.57 18.98
C THR A 311 -33.98 -15.66 18.11
N LYS A 312 -33.60 -15.40 16.85
CA LYS A 312 -34.36 -14.54 15.94
C LYS A 312 -35.49 -15.28 15.20
N GLU A 313 -35.22 -16.48 14.73
CA GLU A 313 -36.13 -17.23 13.85
C GLU A 313 -36.89 -18.35 14.57
N ASN A 314 -36.62 -18.59 15.86
CA ASN A 314 -37.20 -19.66 16.69
C ASN A 314 -37.08 -21.07 16.08
N THR A 315 -36.20 -21.26 15.09
CA THR A 315 -35.94 -22.54 14.44
C THR A 315 -34.53 -23.03 14.76
N PRO A 316 -34.35 -24.30 15.17
CA PRO A 316 -33.03 -24.87 15.39
C PRO A 316 -32.33 -25.10 14.05
N SER A 317 -31.14 -24.52 13.88
CA SER A 317 -30.31 -24.75 12.69
C SER A 317 -29.73 -26.17 12.72
N MET A 318 -30.12 -27.00 11.75
CA MET A 318 -29.60 -28.36 11.58
C MET A 318 -28.39 -28.38 10.65
N ILE A 319 -27.39 -29.21 10.95
CA ILE A 319 -26.25 -29.44 10.07
C ILE A 319 -26.67 -30.47 9.01
N ASN A 320 -26.51 -30.14 7.72
CA ASN A 320 -26.70 -31.12 6.65
C ASN A 320 -25.39 -31.90 6.43
N PRO A 321 -25.33 -33.21 6.75
CA PRO A 321 -24.10 -34.00 6.66
C PRO A 321 -23.74 -34.43 5.22
N LYS A 322 -24.58 -34.11 4.22
CA LYS A 322 -24.31 -34.47 2.82
C LYS A 322 -23.16 -33.62 2.26
N PRO A 323 -22.22 -34.22 1.49
CA PRO A 323 -21.23 -33.43 0.76
C PRO A 323 -21.95 -32.44 -0.17
N CYS A 324 -21.55 -31.17 -0.14
CA CYS A 324 -22.22 -30.06 -0.85
C CYS A 324 -23.66 -29.74 -0.39
N GLY A 325 -24.02 -30.02 0.86
CA GLY A 325 -25.35 -29.72 1.42
C GLY A 325 -25.78 -28.23 1.42
N HIS A 326 -24.87 -27.29 1.13
CA HIS A 326 -25.17 -25.87 0.97
C HIS A 326 -25.42 -25.45 -0.51
N LEU A 327 -25.04 -26.29 -1.48
CA LEU A 327 -25.24 -26.05 -2.93
C LEU A 327 -26.39 -26.88 -3.50
N CYS A 328 -26.71 -28.04 -2.92
CA CYS A 328 -27.84 -28.84 -3.35
C CYS A 328 -29.08 -28.50 -2.52
N CYS A 329 -30.00 -27.74 -3.13
CA CYS A 329 -31.36 -27.48 -2.65
C CYS A 329 -32.25 -28.73 -2.67
N CYS A 330 -31.85 -29.79 -1.96
CA CYS A 330 -32.69 -30.97 -1.78
C CYS A 330 -33.03 -31.07 -0.30
N ALA A 331 -34.26 -30.64 0.02
CA ALA A 331 -34.96 -30.93 1.27
C ALA A 331 -35.07 -32.45 1.49
#